data_AF-A0A7W0PFA4-F1
#
_entry.id   AF-A0A7W0PFA4-F1
#
_cell.length_a   1.000
_cell.length_b   1.000
_cell.length_c   1.000
_cell.angle_alpha   90.00
_cell.angle_beta   90.00
_cell.angle_gamma   90.00
#
_symmetry.space_group_name_H-M   'P 1'
#
loop_
_entity.id
_entity.type
_entity.pdbx_description
1 polymer ?
#
loop_
_entity_poly.entity_id
_entity_poly.type
_entity_poly.pdbx_seq_one_letter_code
_entity_poly.pdbx_strand_id
1 'polypeptide(L)'
;MSIVRSIVDSAEGPAFGALVGAVLGPAAAATSVTVPDRAWPWQRGSSRWLIGEPATLRRRALMTGIGAVVLGGLAAVVGWRPALAAFLLLGVIGLMLAAIDLEHHRLPDRLTMTGALGCAVVLGADAVLAGSWSPLLRGLLCAAVAFTAFLVMALISPKGMGFGDVKLAALLSLHTGWLGWELAVLAGLAGFAAGALASLLLVVTGRATLRTAIPFGPALLIGAWLVVVASGPLG
;
A
#
# COMPACT_ATOMS: atom_id res chain seq x y z
N MET A 1 -22.26 -19.60 -24.64
CA MET A 1 -22.47 -19.28 -23.20
C MET A 1 -21.16 -19.12 -22.40
N SER A 2 -19.98 -19.48 -22.93
CA SER A 2 -18.69 -19.26 -22.23
C SER A 2 -18.10 -17.85 -22.45
N ILE A 3 -18.26 -17.25 -23.63
CA ILE A 3 -17.72 -15.91 -23.95
C ILE A 3 -18.43 -14.81 -23.15
N VAL A 4 -19.75 -14.88 -23.01
CA VAL A 4 -20.52 -13.90 -22.23
C VAL A 4 -20.21 -14.01 -20.73
N ARG A 5 -20.04 -15.22 -20.18
CA ARG A 5 -19.58 -15.39 -18.78
C ARG A 5 -18.17 -14.86 -18.60
N SER A 6 -17.24 -15.19 -19.50
CA SER A 6 -15.87 -14.65 -19.47
C SER A 6 -15.82 -13.11 -19.51
N ILE A 7 -16.69 -12.46 -20.28
CA ILE A 7 -16.77 -10.99 -20.34
C ILE A 7 -17.41 -10.41 -19.07
N VAL A 8 -18.47 -11.04 -18.55
CA VAL A 8 -19.15 -10.62 -17.32
C VAL A 8 -18.23 -10.79 -16.11
N ASP A 9 -17.59 -11.94 -15.97
CA ASP A 9 -16.61 -12.25 -14.91
C ASP A 9 -15.42 -11.26 -14.95
N SER A 10 -15.02 -10.79 -16.14
CA SER A 10 -13.94 -9.80 -16.31
C SER A 10 -14.31 -8.38 -15.86
N ALA A 11 -15.59 -8.01 -15.93
CA ALA A 11 -16.08 -6.68 -15.56
C ALA A 11 -16.51 -6.60 -14.08
N GLU A 12 -16.91 -7.72 -13.48
CA GLU A 12 -17.40 -7.78 -12.10
C GLU A 12 -16.30 -7.56 -11.05
N GLY A 13 -15.08 -8.06 -11.29
CA GLY A 13 -13.94 -7.87 -10.39
C GLY A 13 -13.60 -6.39 -10.14
N PRO A 14 -13.33 -5.58 -11.18
CA PRO A 14 -13.07 -4.15 -11.03
C PRO A 14 -14.21 -3.40 -10.34
N ALA A 15 -15.47 -3.72 -10.70
CA ALA A 15 -16.64 -3.10 -10.10
C ALA A 15 -16.76 -3.44 -8.60
N PHE A 16 -16.49 -4.69 -8.23
CA PHE A 16 -16.45 -5.12 -6.83
C PHE A 16 -15.35 -4.40 -6.04
N GLY A 17 -14.13 -4.34 -6.57
CA GLY A 17 -13.03 -3.60 -5.94
C GLY A 17 -13.38 -2.12 -5.75
N ALA A 18 -13.96 -1.48 -6.77
CA ALA A 18 -14.40 -0.10 -6.69
C ALA A 18 -15.51 0.11 -5.64
N LEU A 19 -16.47 -0.81 -5.55
CA LEU A 19 -17.52 -0.79 -4.54
C LEU A 19 -16.93 -0.90 -3.13
N VAL A 20 -16.02 -1.85 -2.91
CA VAL A 20 -15.33 -2.02 -1.62
C VAL A 20 -14.61 -0.72 -1.24
N GLY A 21 -13.93 -0.08 -2.19
CA GLY A 21 -13.29 1.21 -1.96
C GLY A 21 -14.25 2.34 -1.66
N ALA A 22 -15.39 2.39 -2.35
CA ALA A 22 -16.41 3.40 -2.11
C ALA A 22 -17.04 3.25 -0.71
N VAL A 23 -17.31 2.02 -0.29
CA VAL A 23 -17.91 1.68 1.01
C VAL A 23 -16.94 1.91 2.16
N LEU A 24 -15.67 1.51 2.02
CA LEU A 24 -14.66 1.64 3.07
C LEU A 24 -14.03 3.04 3.12
N GLY A 25 -14.11 3.84 2.05
CA GLY A 25 -13.54 5.18 1.96
C GLY A 25 -13.91 6.12 3.13
N PRO A 26 -15.18 6.23 3.55
CA PRO A 26 -15.57 7.05 4.70
C PRO A 26 -15.00 6.55 6.03
N ALA A 27 -14.88 5.22 6.20
CA ALA A 27 -14.30 4.62 7.40
C ALA A 27 -12.79 4.85 7.43
N ALA A 28 -12.09 4.62 6.31
CA ALA A 28 -10.68 4.95 6.12
C ALA A 28 -10.42 6.45 6.38
N ALA A 29 -11.34 7.31 5.93
CA ALA A 29 -11.29 8.74 6.23
C ALA A 29 -11.48 9.05 7.70
N ALA A 30 -12.37 8.39 8.44
CA ALA A 30 -12.50 8.64 9.87
C ALA A 30 -11.27 8.16 10.66
N THR A 31 -10.73 6.99 10.31
CA THR A 31 -9.61 6.37 11.03
C THR A 31 -8.26 7.03 10.75
N SER A 32 -8.09 7.65 9.58
CA SER A 32 -6.82 8.29 9.22
C SER A 32 -6.67 9.70 9.81
N VAL A 33 -7.69 10.27 10.48
CA VAL A 33 -7.60 11.63 11.08
C VAL A 33 -6.74 11.60 12.36
N THR A 34 -6.60 10.45 13.00
CA THR A 34 -5.90 10.35 14.29
C THR A 34 -4.85 9.27 14.28
N VAL A 35 -3.61 9.68 14.58
CA VAL A 35 -2.50 8.73 14.78
C VAL A 35 -1.64 9.15 15.97
N PRO A 36 -1.97 8.69 17.18
CA PRO A 36 -0.98 8.52 18.21
C PRO A 36 -0.41 7.10 18.08
N ASP A 37 0.68 6.94 17.34
CA ASP A 37 1.47 5.71 17.42
C ASP A 37 2.87 6.00 17.96
N ARG A 38 3.39 5.04 18.74
CA ARG A 38 4.61 5.15 19.53
C ARG A 38 5.76 5.60 18.65
N ALA A 39 6.36 6.74 18.95
CA ALA A 39 7.75 6.92 18.57
C ALA A 39 8.57 5.84 19.30
N TRP A 40 9.50 5.23 18.58
CA TRP A 40 10.77 4.60 19.00
C TRP A 40 10.95 4.26 20.51
N PRO A 41 11.55 3.12 20.92
CA PRO A 41 11.29 2.31 22.14
C PRO A 41 11.15 3.00 23.51
N TRP A 42 11.41 4.29 23.62
CA TRP A 42 11.54 5.08 24.83
C TRP A 42 10.45 6.16 25.00
N GLN A 43 9.53 6.38 24.04
CA GLN A 43 8.45 7.38 24.21
C GLN A 43 7.12 6.77 24.69
N ARG A 44 6.72 7.13 25.92
CA ARG A 44 5.43 6.77 26.55
C ARG A 44 4.29 7.60 25.94
N GLY A 45 3.63 7.08 24.90
CA GLY A 45 2.41 7.64 24.31
C GLY A 45 1.11 6.96 24.82
N SER A 46 -0.03 7.61 24.59
CA SER A 46 -1.36 7.16 25.05
C SER A 46 -1.75 5.77 24.53
N SER A 47 -2.59 5.06 25.27
CA SER A 47 -3.01 3.69 24.98
C SER A 47 -4.11 3.58 23.90
N ARG A 48 -4.70 4.69 23.46
CA ARG A 48 -5.78 4.73 22.46
C ARG A 48 -5.23 5.07 21.07
N TRP A 49 -5.04 4.03 20.24
CA TRP A 49 -4.55 4.09 18.85
C TRP A 49 -5.47 4.76 17.81
N LEU A 50 -6.78 4.76 18.04
CA LEU A 50 -7.80 5.32 17.15
C LEU A 50 -8.73 6.18 18.01
N ILE A 51 -8.66 7.48 17.80
CA ILE A 51 -9.61 8.44 18.37
C ILE A 51 -10.43 8.85 17.16
N GLY A 52 -11.52 8.14 16.86
CA GLY A 52 -12.30 8.40 15.65
C GLY A 52 -12.85 9.83 15.66
N GLU A 53 -12.13 10.75 15.04
CA GLU A 53 -12.56 12.12 14.84
C GLU A 53 -13.40 12.18 13.54
N PRO A 54 -14.49 12.95 13.52
CA PRO A 54 -15.31 13.07 12.32
C PRO A 54 -14.50 13.71 11.19
N ALA A 55 -14.13 12.89 10.20
CA ALA A 55 -13.49 13.38 8.98
C ALA A 55 -14.41 14.33 8.21
N THR A 56 -13.83 15.39 7.64
CA THR A 56 -14.55 16.35 6.77
C THR A 56 -15.17 15.65 5.56
N LEU A 57 -16.27 16.19 5.05
CA LEU A 57 -16.96 15.64 3.86
C LEU A 57 -16.02 15.55 2.66
N ARG A 58 -15.15 16.56 2.47
CA ARG A 58 -14.13 16.57 1.41
C ARG A 58 -13.16 15.40 1.54
N ARG A 59 -12.66 15.12 2.75
CA ARG A 59 -11.73 14.00 2.99
C ARG A 59 -12.40 12.65 2.73
N ARG A 60 -13.64 12.48 3.17
CA ARG A 60 -14.44 11.29 2.89
C ARG A 60 -14.62 11.08 1.39
N ALA A 61 -15.06 12.11 0.67
CA ALA A 61 -15.25 12.04 -0.78
C ALA A 61 -13.95 11.71 -1.52
N LEU A 62 -12.82 12.32 -1.12
CA LEU A 62 -11.51 12.05 -1.69
C LEU A 62 -11.07 10.60 -1.45
N MET A 63 -11.17 10.10 -0.22
CA MET A 63 -10.77 8.72 0.11
C MET A 63 -11.71 7.69 -0.52
N THR A 64 -13.01 7.97 -0.65
CA THR A 64 -13.95 7.17 -1.44
C THR A 64 -13.54 7.10 -2.90
N GLY A 65 -13.26 8.25 -3.54
CA GLY A 65 -12.88 8.29 -4.95
C GLY A 65 -11.54 7.60 -5.23
N ILE A 66 -10.50 7.94 -4.46
CA ILE A 66 -9.18 7.31 -4.59
C ILE A 66 -9.26 5.82 -4.24
N GLY A 67 -9.96 5.47 -3.16
CA GLY A 67 -10.16 4.08 -2.76
C GLY A 67 -10.83 3.25 -3.84
N ALA A 68 -11.88 3.79 -4.48
CA ALA A 68 -12.57 3.11 -5.57
C ALA A 68 -11.64 2.86 -6.78
N VAL A 69 -10.84 3.85 -7.17
CA VAL A 69 -9.86 3.70 -8.28
C VAL A 69 -8.77 2.70 -7.92
N VAL A 70 -8.19 2.83 -6.72
CA VAL A 70 -7.09 1.97 -6.27
C VAL A 70 -7.55 0.52 -6.21
N LEU A 71 -8.64 0.25 -5.48
CA LEU A 71 -9.14 -1.09 -5.23
C LEU A 71 -9.77 -1.72 -6.48
N GLY A 72 -10.44 -0.91 -7.31
CA GLY A 72 -10.93 -1.36 -8.62
C GLY A 72 -9.79 -1.75 -9.57
N GLY A 73 -8.72 -0.96 -9.62
CA GLY A 73 -7.52 -1.28 -10.42
C GLY A 73 -6.81 -2.56 -9.94
N LEU A 74 -6.69 -2.74 -8.62
CA LEU A 74 -6.13 -3.98 -8.06
C LEU A 74 -7.00 -5.19 -8.39
N ALA A 75 -8.33 -5.06 -8.29
CA ALA A 75 -9.26 -6.14 -8.61
C ALA A 75 -9.28 -6.48 -10.11
N ALA A 76 -9.07 -5.50 -10.99
CA ALA A 76 -8.93 -5.71 -12.42
C ALA A 76 -7.73 -6.58 -12.80
N VAL A 77 -6.66 -6.49 -12.02
CA VAL A 77 -5.41 -7.24 -12.25
C VAL A 77 -5.48 -8.63 -11.62
N VAL A 78 -5.88 -8.70 -10.36
CA VAL A 78 -5.83 -9.95 -9.59
C VAL A 78 -6.99 -10.90 -9.96
N GLY A 79 -8.13 -10.34 -10.37
CA GLY A 79 -9.33 -11.09 -10.69
C GLY A 79 -9.94 -11.79 -9.47
N TRP A 80 -10.91 -12.69 -9.71
CA TRP A 80 -11.60 -13.47 -8.68
C TRP A 80 -10.73 -14.61 -8.15
N ARG A 81 -9.69 -14.25 -7.39
CA ARG A 81 -8.80 -15.17 -6.69
C ARG A 81 -8.84 -14.92 -5.19
N PRO A 82 -8.60 -15.92 -4.32
CA PRO A 82 -8.47 -15.69 -2.88
C PRO A 82 -7.42 -14.61 -2.53
N ALA A 83 -6.33 -14.54 -3.32
CA ALA A 83 -5.33 -13.49 -3.23
C ALA A 83 -5.90 -12.07 -3.33
N LEU A 84 -7.03 -11.85 -4.03
CA LEU A 84 -7.67 -10.53 -4.16
C LEU A 84 -7.92 -9.89 -2.80
N ALA A 85 -8.34 -10.66 -1.80
CA ALA A 85 -8.59 -10.14 -0.46
C ALA A 85 -7.33 -9.53 0.18
N ALA A 86 -6.14 -10.08 -0.09
CA ALA A 86 -4.87 -9.51 0.38
C ALA A 86 -4.55 -8.19 -0.33
N PHE A 87 -4.75 -8.12 -1.65
CA PHE A 87 -4.54 -6.88 -2.40
C PHE A 87 -5.56 -5.79 -2.03
N LEU A 88 -6.81 -6.14 -1.76
CA LEU A 88 -7.81 -5.19 -1.27
C LEU A 88 -7.46 -4.70 0.14
N LEU A 89 -7.00 -5.59 1.02
CA LEU A 89 -6.51 -5.23 2.35
C LEU A 89 -5.31 -4.27 2.24
N LEU A 90 -4.33 -4.57 1.39
CA LEU A 90 -3.22 -3.69 1.09
C LEU A 90 -3.69 -2.33 0.58
N GLY A 91 -4.66 -2.29 -0.34
CA GLY A 91 -5.17 -1.04 -0.91
C GLY A 91 -5.83 -0.15 0.14
N VAL A 92 -6.66 -0.73 1.03
CA VAL A 92 -7.29 0.00 2.14
C VAL A 92 -6.25 0.54 3.12
N ILE A 93 -5.31 -0.32 3.54
CA ILE A 93 -4.27 0.06 4.49
C ILE A 93 -3.31 1.08 3.88
N GLY A 94 -2.92 0.88 2.63
CA GLY A 94 -2.10 1.82 1.86
C GLY A 94 -2.76 3.17 1.72
N LEU A 95 -4.06 3.24 1.45
CA LEU A 95 -4.80 4.50 1.38
C LEU A 95 -4.76 5.25 2.72
N MET A 96 -4.96 4.54 3.83
CA MET A 96 -4.86 5.12 5.17
C MET A 96 -3.44 5.60 5.45
N LEU A 97 -2.43 4.77 5.18
CA LEU A 97 -1.02 5.10 5.38
C LEU A 97 -0.58 6.31 4.53
N ALA A 98 -1.03 6.42 3.29
CA ALA A 98 -0.74 7.57 2.43
C ALA A 98 -1.35 8.86 2.99
N ALA A 99 -2.61 8.82 3.44
CA ALA A 99 -3.26 9.98 4.04
C ALA A 99 -2.54 10.43 5.32
N ILE A 100 -2.16 9.48 6.17
CA ILE A 100 -1.43 9.75 7.42
C ILE A 100 -0.03 10.30 7.12
N ASP A 101 0.69 9.72 6.16
CA ASP A 101 2.05 10.15 5.83
C ASP A 101 2.08 11.55 5.23
N LEU A 102 1.08 11.91 4.40
CA LEU A 102 0.94 13.27 3.85
C LEU A 102 0.62 14.32 4.93
N GLU A 103 -0.13 13.96 5.97
CA GLU A 103 -0.57 14.89 7.01
C GLU A 103 0.44 14.98 8.17
N HIS A 104 1.16 13.89 8.47
CA HIS A 104 1.95 13.75 9.68
C HIS A 104 3.39 13.28 9.45
N HIS A 105 3.79 12.97 8.21
CA HIS A 105 5.11 12.41 7.88
C HIS A 105 5.47 11.20 8.74
N ARG A 106 4.49 10.33 8.97
CA ARG A 106 4.59 9.15 9.85
C ARG A 106 3.79 8.00 9.27
N LEU A 107 4.32 6.79 9.44
CA LEU A 107 3.64 5.55 9.11
C LEU A 107 3.45 4.74 10.41
N PRO A 108 2.22 4.62 10.92
CA PRO A 108 1.97 3.91 12.18
C PRO A 108 2.35 2.44 12.09
N ASP A 109 3.14 2.01 13.07
CA ASP A 109 3.66 0.67 13.19
C ASP A 109 2.56 -0.37 13.35
N ARG A 110 1.53 -0.06 14.15
CA ARG A 110 0.41 -0.99 14.35
C ARG A 110 -0.28 -1.29 13.04
N LEU A 111 -0.61 -0.26 12.27
CA LEU A 111 -1.33 -0.41 11.01
C LEU A 111 -0.50 -1.16 9.96
N THR A 112 0.79 -0.84 9.88
CA THR A 112 1.69 -1.49 8.92
C THR A 112 1.93 -2.96 9.28
N MET A 113 2.14 -3.27 10.58
CA MET A 113 2.42 -4.64 11.03
C MET A 113 1.19 -5.53 11.04
N THR A 114 0.03 -5.03 11.52
CA THR A 114 -1.21 -5.81 11.47
C THR A 114 -1.66 -6.01 10.02
N GLY A 115 -1.47 -5.01 9.17
CA GLY A 115 -1.68 -5.12 7.73
C GLY A 115 -0.80 -6.17 7.09
N ALA A 116 0.51 -6.14 7.35
CA ALA A 116 1.44 -7.12 6.83
C ALA A 116 1.10 -8.54 7.27
N LEU A 117 0.77 -8.73 8.56
CA LEU A 117 0.34 -10.03 9.07
C LEU A 117 -0.96 -10.50 8.40
N GLY A 118 -1.96 -9.63 8.30
CA GLY A 118 -3.23 -9.94 7.64
C GLY A 118 -3.02 -10.33 6.17
N CYS A 119 -2.21 -9.59 5.43
CA CYS A 119 -1.89 -9.90 4.04
C CYS A 119 -1.16 -11.24 3.91
N ALA A 120 -0.17 -11.51 4.76
CA ALA A 120 0.57 -12.78 4.74
C ALA A 120 -0.34 -13.98 5.04
N VAL A 121 -1.27 -13.84 6.00
CA VAL A 121 -2.26 -14.89 6.33
C VAL A 121 -3.18 -15.15 5.14
N VAL A 122 -3.71 -14.09 4.51
CA VAL A 122 -4.62 -14.24 3.36
C VAL A 122 -3.90 -14.83 2.14
N LEU A 123 -2.66 -14.40 1.85
CA LEU A 123 -1.85 -14.99 0.79
C LEU A 123 -1.45 -16.44 1.10
N GLY A 124 -1.26 -16.79 2.38
CA GLY A 124 -1.06 -18.17 2.80
C GLY A 124 -2.30 -19.04 2.61
N ALA A 125 -3.49 -18.51 2.91
CA ALA A 125 -4.75 -19.18 2.61
C ALA A 125 -4.93 -19.39 1.10
N ASP A 126 -4.60 -18.39 0.27
CA ASP A 126 -4.56 -18.54 -1.18
C ASP A 126 -3.60 -19.64 -1.62
N ALA A 127 -2.39 -19.69 -1.08
CA ALA A 127 -1.42 -20.75 -1.39
C ALA A 127 -1.91 -22.16 -1.06
N VAL A 128 -2.62 -22.32 0.08
CA VAL A 128 -3.25 -23.59 0.48
C VAL A 128 -4.36 -23.98 -0.49
N LEU A 129 -5.26 -23.04 -0.81
CA LEU A 129 -6.41 -23.29 -1.69
C LEU A 129 -6.00 -23.54 -3.15
N ALA A 130 -4.97 -22.83 -3.63
CA ALA A 130 -4.42 -23.00 -4.97
C ALA A 130 -3.42 -24.17 -5.09
N GLY A 131 -3.04 -24.78 -3.96
CA GLY A 131 -2.06 -25.88 -3.92
C GLY A 131 -0.64 -25.48 -4.34
N SER A 132 -0.31 -24.18 -4.35
CA SER A 132 0.99 -23.67 -4.81
C SER A 132 1.55 -22.63 -3.85
N TRP A 133 2.70 -22.97 -3.26
CA TRP A 133 3.42 -22.09 -2.33
C TRP A 133 4.44 -21.18 -3.02
N SER A 134 4.75 -21.44 -4.29
CA SER A 134 5.79 -20.71 -5.03
C SER A 134 5.56 -19.18 -5.05
N PRO A 135 4.34 -18.67 -5.35
CA PRO A 135 4.07 -17.24 -5.31
C PRO A 135 4.27 -16.62 -3.93
N LEU A 136 3.81 -17.30 -2.87
CA LEU A 136 3.97 -16.82 -1.50
C LEU A 136 5.44 -16.78 -1.08
N LEU A 137 6.20 -17.85 -1.34
CA LEU A 137 7.62 -17.91 -1.01
C LEU A 137 8.42 -16.85 -1.76
N ARG A 138 8.14 -16.65 -3.05
CA ARG A 138 8.73 -15.56 -3.84
C ARG A 138 8.40 -14.19 -3.24
N GLY A 139 7.14 -13.94 -2.91
CA GLY A 139 6.72 -12.70 -2.25
C GLY A 139 7.46 -12.47 -0.92
N LEU A 140 7.55 -13.49 -0.08
CA LEU A 140 8.28 -13.41 1.20
C LEU A 140 9.78 -13.13 1.01
N LEU A 141 10.41 -13.74 0.01
CA LEU A 141 11.81 -13.47 -0.33
C LEU A 141 12.00 -12.03 -0.83
N CYS A 142 11.14 -11.55 -1.74
CA CYS A 142 11.15 -10.16 -2.19
C CYS A 142 10.95 -9.19 -1.02
N ALA A 143 10.02 -9.49 -0.11
CA ALA A 143 9.79 -8.70 1.09
C ALA A 143 11.02 -8.64 2.00
N ALA A 144 11.68 -9.77 2.23
CA ALA A 144 12.89 -9.85 3.05
C ALA A 144 14.06 -9.06 2.43
N VAL A 145 14.26 -9.18 1.11
CA VAL A 145 15.29 -8.44 0.37
C VAL A 145 15.01 -6.93 0.43
N ALA A 146 13.77 -6.51 0.14
CA ALA A 146 13.38 -5.10 0.18
C ALA A 146 13.50 -4.52 1.60
N PHE A 147 13.04 -5.24 2.62
CA PHE A 147 13.19 -4.85 4.01
C PHE A 147 14.67 -4.63 4.36
N THR A 148 15.53 -5.57 3.98
CA THR A 148 16.97 -5.48 4.28
C THR A 148 17.62 -4.30 3.54
N ALA A 149 17.31 -4.12 2.26
CA ALA A 149 17.84 -3.01 1.46
C ALA A 149 17.42 -1.65 2.03
N PHE A 150 16.13 -1.46 2.31
CA PHE A 150 15.61 -0.22 2.89
C PHE A 150 16.11 -0.01 4.32
N LEU A 151 16.27 -1.08 5.11
CA LEU A 151 16.87 -0.99 6.44
C LEU A 151 18.30 -0.49 6.37
N VAL A 152 19.12 -1.03 5.45
CA VAL A 152 20.49 -0.56 5.22
C VAL A 152 20.49 0.92 4.83
N MET A 153 19.60 1.35 3.93
CA MET A 153 19.47 2.76 3.56
C MET A 153 19.07 3.64 4.76
N ALA A 154 18.13 3.20 5.57
CA ALA A 154 17.70 3.91 6.79
C ALA A 154 18.81 3.98 7.85
N LEU A 155 19.68 2.97 7.94
CA LEU A 155 20.82 2.97 8.85
C LEU A 155 21.97 3.87 8.37
N ILE A 156 22.21 3.95 7.06
CA ILE A 156 23.23 4.83 6.46
C ILE A 156 22.75 6.29 6.46
N SER A 157 21.46 6.52 6.20
CA SER A 157 20.85 7.85 6.12
C SER A 157 19.62 7.97 7.05
N PRO A 158 19.82 7.98 8.38
CA PRO A 158 18.72 8.00 9.35
C PRO A 158 17.90 9.29 9.34
N LYS A 159 18.45 10.37 8.75
CA LYS A 159 17.72 11.62 8.55
C LYS A 159 16.93 11.65 7.23
N GLY A 160 17.22 10.74 6.30
CA GLY A 160 16.64 10.72 4.96
C GLY A 160 15.49 9.72 4.78
N MET A 161 15.45 8.63 5.56
CA MET A 161 14.45 7.57 5.40
C MET A 161 13.92 7.11 6.77
N GLY A 162 12.60 7.06 6.90
CA GLY A 162 11.94 6.60 8.11
C GLY A 162 11.86 5.07 8.17
N PHE A 163 11.86 4.50 9.37
CA PHE A 163 11.65 3.05 9.54
C PHE A 163 10.27 2.58 9.06
N GLY A 164 9.30 3.50 9.00
CA GLY A 164 8.00 3.25 8.40
C GLY A 164 8.10 2.87 6.91
N ASP A 165 8.94 3.57 6.16
CA ASP A 165 9.16 3.32 4.72
C ASP A 165 9.75 1.93 4.48
N VAL A 166 10.64 1.48 5.38
CA VAL A 166 11.25 0.15 5.35
C VAL A 166 10.18 -0.95 5.43
N LYS A 167 9.23 -0.81 6.36
CA LYS A 167 8.14 -1.77 6.53
C LYS A 167 7.15 -1.74 5.37
N LEU A 168 6.83 -0.54 4.90
CA LEU A 168 5.96 -0.36 3.76
C LEU A 168 6.59 -0.98 2.49
N ALA A 169 7.87 -0.74 2.24
CA ALA A 169 8.59 -1.34 1.12
C ALA A 169 8.57 -2.88 1.17
N ALA A 170 8.75 -3.46 2.35
CA ALA A 170 8.64 -4.91 2.55
C ALA A 170 7.22 -5.42 2.22
N LEU A 171 6.18 -4.73 2.71
CA LEU A 171 4.78 -5.09 2.46
C LEU A 171 4.41 -4.98 0.98
N LEU A 172 4.87 -3.94 0.28
CA LEU A 172 4.66 -3.78 -1.16
C LEU A 172 5.40 -4.84 -1.95
N SER A 173 6.63 -5.17 -1.55
CA SER A 173 7.46 -6.21 -2.17
C SER A 173 6.90 -7.62 -1.94
N LEU A 174 6.18 -7.86 -0.84
CA LEU A 174 5.43 -9.10 -0.63
C LEU A 174 4.40 -9.31 -1.74
N HIS A 175 3.60 -8.29 -2.04
CA HIS A 175 2.50 -8.38 -3.00
C HIS A 175 3.01 -8.39 -4.45
N THR A 176 3.91 -7.47 -4.78
CA THR A 176 4.49 -7.38 -6.12
C THR A 176 5.38 -8.58 -6.41
N GLY A 177 6.13 -9.08 -5.41
CA GLY A 177 6.86 -10.34 -5.49
C GLY A 177 5.96 -11.56 -5.62
N TRP A 178 4.79 -11.56 -4.98
CA TRP A 178 3.80 -12.61 -5.20
C TRP A 178 3.38 -12.69 -6.67
N LEU A 179 3.25 -11.55 -7.37
CA LEU A 179 2.97 -11.48 -8.81
C LEU A 179 4.21 -11.86 -9.66
N GLY A 180 5.40 -11.41 -9.29
CA GLY A 180 6.62 -11.64 -10.09
C GLY A 180 7.89 -11.05 -9.47
N TRP A 181 9.04 -11.68 -9.75
CA TRP A 181 10.35 -11.12 -9.36
C TRP A 181 10.57 -9.73 -9.99
N GLU A 182 10.29 -9.62 -11.28
CA GLU A 182 10.45 -8.38 -12.05
C GLU A 182 9.53 -7.26 -11.52
N LEU A 183 8.29 -7.61 -11.17
CA LEU A 183 7.33 -6.66 -10.65
C LEU A 183 7.74 -6.11 -9.27
N ALA A 184 8.37 -6.92 -8.42
CA ALA A 184 8.92 -6.44 -7.15
C ALA A 184 10.02 -5.39 -7.37
N VAL A 185 10.95 -5.66 -8.30
CA VAL A 185 12.02 -4.72 -8.62
C VAL A 185 11.46 -3.45 -9.26
N LEU A 186 10.58 -3.59 -10.25
CA LEU A 186 9.93 -2.46 -10.92
C LEU A 186 9.13 -1.60 -9.94
N ALA A 187 8.41 -2.20 -9.00
CA ALA A 187 7.65 -1.46 -8.00
C ALA A 187 8.56 -0.62 -7.09
N GLY A 188 9.70 -1.19 -6.66
CA GLY A 188 10.70 -0.44 -5.91
C GLY A 188 11.24 0.74 -6.72
N LEU A 189 11.67 0.50 -7.96
CA LEU A 189 12.18 1.54 -8.85
C LEU A 189 11.14 2.62 -9.16
N ALA A 190 9.90 2.24 -9.45
CA ALA A 190 8.79 3.15 -9.69
C ALA A 190 8.48 4.00 -8.46
N GLY A 191 8.56 3.42 -7.25
CA GLY A 191 8.41 4.15 -5.99
C GLY A 191 9.51 5.20 -5.80
N PHE A 192 10.78 4.84 -6.05
CA PHE A 192 11.89 5.79 -6.02
C PHE A 192 11.75 6.89 -7.08
N ALA A 193 11.36 6.54 -8.30
CA ALA A 193 11.14 7.50 -9.38
C ALA A 193 9.99 8.47 -9.04
N ALA A 194 8.87 7.97 -8.52
CA ALA A 194 7.75 8.79 -8.06
C ALA A 194 8.16 9.73 -6.93
N GLY A 195 8.96 9.24 -5.98
CA GLY A 195 9.45 10.04 -4.84
C GLY A 195 10.42 11.13 -5.28
N ALA A 196 11.34 10.80 -6.20
CA ALA A 196 12.26 11.75 -6.80
C ALA A 196 11.52 12.84 -7.59
N LEU A 197 10.53 12.45 -8.40
CA LEU A 197 9.71 13.39 -9.17
C LEU A 197 8.89 14.31 -8.27
N ALA A 198 8.22 13.76 -7.26
CA ALA A 198 7.46 14.55 -6.29
C ALA A 198 8.37 15.55 -5.55
N SER A 199 9.57 15.09 -5.15
CA SER A 199 10.55 15.93 -4.49
C SER A 199 11.04 17.07 -5.39
N LEU A 200 11.36 16.75 -6.64
CA LEU A 200 11.78 17.74 -7.63
C LEU A 200 10.69 18.78 -7.90
N LEU A 201 9.44 18.36 -8.07
CA LEU A 201 8.31 19.27 -8.30
C LEU A 201 8.10 20.21 -7.11
N LEU A 202 8.20 19.72 -5.87
CA LEU A 202 8.08 20.56 -4.69
C LEU A 202 9.21 21.59 -4.60
N VAL A 203 10.44 21.22 -4.96
CA VAL A 203 11.59 22.14 -5.00
C VAL A 203 11.43 23.19 -6.11
N VAL A 204 11.08 22.78 -7.33
CA VAL A 204 10.92 23.69 -8.48
C VAL A 204 9.75 24.65 -8.28
N THR A 205 8.67 24.21 -7.62
CA THR A 205 7.53 25.09 -7.29
C THR A 205 7.76 25.96 -6.05
N GLY A 206 8.96 25.92 -5.45
CA GLY A 206 9.31 26.70 -4.27
C GLY A 206 8.59 26.29 -2.99
N ARG A 207 7.92 25.12 -3.00
CA ARG A 207 7.15 24.59 -1.86
C ARG A 207 8.00 23.75 -0.91
N ALA A 208 9.19 23.35 -1.32
CA ALA A 208 10.16 22.65 -0.50
C ALA A 208 11.59 23.12 -0.78
N THR A 209 12.49 22.84 0.16
CA THR A 209 13.94 23.01 -0.01
C THR A 209 14.61 21.63 -0.05
N LEU A 210 15.88 21.57 -0.44
CA LEU A 210 16.68 20.34 -0.36
C LEU A 210 16.84 19.78 1.07
N ARG A 211 16.42 20.55 2.09
CA ARG A 211 16.44 20.14 3.51
C ARG A 211 15.07 19.74 4.04
N THR A 212 14.01 19.93 3.26
CA THR A 212 12.65 19.60 3.67
C THR A 212 12.47 18.08 3.59
N ALA A 213 12.03 17.46 4.68
CA ALA A 213 11.68 16.04 4.69
C ALA A 213 10.38 15.84 3.90
N ILE A 214 10.41 14.99 2.88
CA ILE A 214 9.28 14.73 1.98
C ILE A 214 8.73 13.33 2.30
N PRO A 215 7.40 13.19 2.46
CA PRO A 215 6.79 11.91 2.82
C PRO A 215 6.97 10.92 1.66
N PHE A 216 7.64 9.82 1.92
CA PHE A 216 8.04 8.85 0.90
C PHE A 216 6.99 7.74 0.71
N GLY A 217 6.12 7.52 1.69
CA GLY A 217 5.11 6.48 1.67
C GLY A 217 4.13 6.55 0.50
N PRO A 218 3.51 7.72 0.21
CA PRO A 218 2.61 7.89 -0.93
C PRO A 218 3.30 7.59 -2.26
N ALA A 219 4.56 7.98 -2.42
CA ALA A 219 5.31 7.71 -3.64
C ALA A 219 5.57 6.20 -3.83
N LEU A 220 5.96 5.50 -2.77
CA LEU A 220 6.10 4.04 -2.78
C LEU A 220 4.79 3.34 -3.16
N LEU A 221 3.67 3.77 -2.57
CA LEU A 221 2.34 3.21 -2.84
C LEU A 221 1.91 3.45 -4.29
N ILE A 222 2.10 4.65 -4.81
CA ILE A 222 1.78 4.99 -6.20
C ILE A 222 2.63 4.15 -7.15
N GLY A 223 3.94 4.07 -6.91
CA GLY A 223 4.86 3.27 -7.74
C GLY A 223 4.47 1.80 -7.78
N ALA A 224 4.17 1.20 -6.64
CA ALA A 224 3.71 -0.18 -6.56
C ALA A 224 2.36 -0.38 -7.27
N TRP A 225 1.39 0.50 -7.03
CA TRP A 225 0.08 0.41 -7.67
C TRP A 225 0.16 0.51 -9.20
N LEU A 226 0.95 1.45 -9.73
CA LEU A 226 1.17 1.60 -11.17
C LEU A 226 1.76 0.33 -11.78
N VAL A 227 2.75 -0.28 -11.13
CA VAL A 227 3.37 -1.52 -11.61
C VAL A 227 2.41 -2.70 -11.58
N VAL A 228 1.60 -2.82 -10.52
CA VAL A 228 0.55 -3.87 -10.45
C VAL A 228 -0.46 -3.67 -11.58
N VAL A 229 -0.99 -2.46 -11.76
CA VAL A 229 -1.98 -2.19 -12.83
C VAL A 229 -1.40 -2.38 -14.22
N ALA A 230 -0.14 -1.98 -14.44
CA ALA A 230 0.54 -2.16 -15.72
C ALA A 230 0.89 -3.62 -16.03
N SER A 231 0.95 -4.50 -15.03
CA SER A 231 1.27 -5.92 -15.24
C SER A 231 0.18 -6.68 -16.01
N GLY A 232 -1.03 -6.12 -16.09
CA GLY A 232 -2.17 -6.74 -16.76
C GLY A 232 -2.82 -7.87 -15.96
N PRO A 233 -3.99 -8.39 -16.39
CA PRO A 233 -4.72 -9.41 -15.64
C PRO A 233 -3.92 -10.71 -15.49
N LEU A 234 -4.01 -11.33 -14.30
CA LEU A 234 -3.53 -12.68 -14.07
C LEU A 234 -4.44 -13.66 -14.81
N GLY A 235 -3.97 -14.17 -15.96
CA GLY A 235 -4.67 -15.18 -16.76
C GLY A 235 -4.84 -16.53 -16.08
#